data_AF-E8WZR0-F1
#
_entry.id   AF-E8WZR0-F1
#
_cell.length_a   1.000
_cell.length_b   1.000
_cell.length_c   1.000
_cell.angle_alpha   90.00
_cell.angle_beta   90.00
_cell.angle_gamma   90.00
#
_symmetry.space_group_name_H-M   'P 1'
#
loop_
_entity.id
_entity.type
_entity.pdbx_description
1 polymer ?
#
loop_
_entity_poly.entity_id
_entity_poly.type
_entity_poly.pdbx_seq_one_letter_code
_entity_poly.pdbx_strand_id
1 'polypeptide(L)'
;MVNDGPGYLANGEMKFPADYRDWVFLTSGLDMSYSSDAAPDHSMFNNVFVNPSAYRAFKATGHWPEGTVLVLENRGAEGAKSINKRGKTESSELMGLEVHVLDSAHVKGGWGFYGFDNQVSGKLIARPAGCYTCHEEHAAVDTTFVQFYPTLMETAKTKGTLSAAYLKELKP
;
A
#
# COMPACT_ATOMS: atom_id res chain seq x y z
N MET A 1 -7.36 -7.52 22.38
CA MET A 1 -7.28 -6.95 21.01
C MET A 1 -6.30 -7.83 20.26
N VAL A 2 -6.67 -8.33 19.08
CA VAL A 2 -5.69 -9.00 18.20
C VAL A 2 -4.69 -7.94 17.78
N ASN A 3 -3.41 -8.14 18.09
CA ASN A 3 -2.36 -7.24 17.63
C ASN A 3 -2.08 -7.57 16.16
N ASP A 4 -2.65 -6.79 15.24
CA ASP A 4 -2.51 -6.90 13.78
C ASP A 4 -1.50 -5.88 13.21
N GLY A 5 -0.66 -5.29 14.09
CA GLY A 5 0.42 -4.39 13.70
C GLY A 5 1.69 -5.12 13.23
N PRO A 6 2.76 -4.38 12.90
CA PRO A 6 3.99 -4.98 12.39
C PRO A 6 4.68 -5.84 13.46
N GLY A 7 5.28 -6.94 13.02
CA GLY A 7 6.13 -7.79 13.85
C GLY A 7 7.57 -7.77 13.32
N TYR A 8 8.55 -7.91 14.21
CA TYR A 8 9.97 -7.89 13.84
C TYR A 8 10.70 -9.13 14.33
N LEU A 9 11.71 -9.55 13.57
CA LEU A 9 12.69 -10.55 13.97
C LEU A 9 13.76 -9.92 14.89
N ALA A 10 14.53 -10.76 15.57
CA ALA A 10 15.58 -10.29 16.49
C ALA A 10 16.69 -9.49 15.78
N ASN A 11 16.87 -9.67 14.48
CA ASN A 11 17.80 -8.90 13.65
C ASN A 11 17.22 -7.56 13.15
N GLY A 12 15.98 -7.21 13.54
CA GLY A 12 15.31 -5.97 13.15
C GLY A 12 14.59 -6.01 11.80
N GLU A 13 14.66 -7.13 11.07
CA GLU A 13 13.86 -7.30 9.84
C GLU A 13 12.37 -7.45 10.19
N MET A 14 11.50 -6.89 9.36
CA MET A 14 10.06 -7.03 9.54
C MET A 14 9.63 -8.45 9.17
N LYS A 15 8.83 -9.09 10.00
CA LYS A 15 8.17 -10.36 9.69
C LYS A 15 7.12 -10.13 8.62
N PHE A 16 7.06 -11.03 7.65
CA PHE A 16 6.01 -10.97 6.64
C PHE A 16 4.63 -11.15 7.28
N PRO A 17 3.65 -10.25 7.04
CA PRO A 17 2.31 -10.38 7.59
C PRO A 17 1.53 -11.48 6.84
N ALA A 18 1.80 -12.75 7.14
CA ALA A 18 1.32 -13.87 6.33
C ALA A 18 -0.23 -13.98 6.19
N ASP A 19 -0.97 -13.38 7.12
CA ASP A 19 -2.43 -13.33 7.18
C ASP A 19 -3.05 -12.13 6.45
N TYR A 20 -2.26 -11.30 5.75
CA TYR A 20 -2.76 -10.04 5.17
C TYR A 20 -3.92 -10.21 4.16
N ARG A 21 -4.11 -11.40 3.58
CA ARG A 21 -5.23 -11.67 2.68
C ARG A 21 -6.59 -11.76 3.40
N ASP A 22 -6.58 -11.86 4.72
CA ASP A 22 -7.76 -11.75 5.58
C ASP A 22 -8.01 -10.29 6.05
N TRP A 23 -7.14 -9.35 5.65
CA TRP A 23 -7.24 -7.95 6.03
C TRP A 23 -8.20 -7.16 5.11
N VAL A 24 -8.34 -5.86 5.38
CA VAL A 24 -9.27 -5.03 4.62
C VAL A 24 -8.64 -4.65 3.28
N PHE A 25 -9.19 -5.17 2.19
CA PHE A 25 -8.89 -4.73 0.83
C PHE A 25 -9.34 -3.27 0.64
N LEU A 26 -8.44 -2.44 0.11
CA LEU A 26 -8.67 -1.02 -0.14
C LEU A 26 -8.99 -0.72 -1.61
N THR A 27 -8.21 -1.31 -2.52
CA THR A 27 -8.34 -1.08 -3.97
C THR A 27 -7.53 -2.10 -4.76
N SER A 28 -7.85 -2.18 -6.05
CA SER A 28 -7.01 -2.82 -7.07
C SER A 28 -6.83 -1.84 -8.22
N GLY A 29 -5.60 -1.70 -8.71
CA GLY A 29 -5.27 -0.99 -9.94
C GLY A 29 -4.81 -1.97 -11.01
N LEU A 30 -5.07 -1.66 -12.28
CA LEU A 30 -4.56 -2.41 -13.42
C LEU A 30 -3.58 -1.54 -14.18
N ASP A 31 -2.36 -2.05 -14.37
CA ASP A 31 -1.28 -1.39 -15.13
C ASP A 31 -0.98 0.04 -14.64
N MET A 32 -1.00 0.24 -13.32
CA MET A 32 -0.63 1.52 -12.72
C MET A 32 0.85 1.79 -12.98
N SER A 33 1.16 2.90 -13.67
CA SER A 33 2.52 3.36 -13.90
C SER A 33 2.69 4.80 -13.45
N TYR A 34 3.83 5.07 -12.84
CA TYR A 34 4.27 6.39 -12.39
C TYR A 34 5.60 6.82 -13.01
N SER A 35 6.17 5.98 -13.89
CA SER A 35 7.32 6.33 -14.71
C SER A 35 6.89 6.61 -16.15
N SER A 36 7.71 7.39 -16.86
CA SER A 36 7.54 7.64 -18.30
C SER A 36 8.06 6.47 -19.17
N ASP A 37 8.44 5.35 -18.56
CA ASP A 37 9.00 4.23 -19.28
C ASP A 37 7.93 3.53 -20.14
N ALA A 38 8.39 2.77 -21.13
CA ALA A 38 7.50 1.94 -21.92
C ALA A 38 6.74 0.98 -21.00
N ALA A 39 5.43 0.85 -21.22
CA ALA A 39 4.61 -0.11 -20.50
C ALA A 39 5.21 -1.52 -20.69
N PRO A 40 5.30 -2.33 -19.62
CA PRO A 40 5.79 -3.70 -19.74
C PRO A 40 4.96 -4.50 -20.75
N ASP A 41 5.57 -5.51 -21.38
CA ASP A 41 4.86 -6.45 -22.28
C ASP A 41 3.85 -7.36 -21.55
N HIS A 42 3.74 -7.22 -20.22
CA HIS A 42 2.80 -7.93 -19.38
C HIS A 42 1.92 -6.94 -18.62
N SER A 43 0.70 -7.38 -18.27
CA SER A 43 -0.18 -6.61 -17.40
C SER A 43 -0.19 -7.14 -15.98
N MET A 44 -0.44 -6.25 -15.05
CA MET A 44 -0.34 -6.50 -13.61
C MET A 44 -1.47 -5.82 -12.86
N PHE A 45 -2.05 -6.54 -11.90
CA PHE A 45 -2.90 -5.98 -10.87
C PHE A 45 -2.08 -5.61 -9.64
N ASN A 46 -2.35 -4.44 -9.07
CA ASN A 46 -1.77 -3.97 -7.82
C ASN A 46 -2.88 -3.92 -6.76
N ASN A 47 -2.87 -4.83 -5.80
CA ASN A 47 -3.87 -4.91 -4.75
C ASN A 47 -3.33 -4.32 -3.45
N VAL A 48 -4.12 -3.46 -2.80
CA VAL A 48 -3.73 -2.86 -1.52
C VAL A 48 -4.62 -3.38 -0.41
N PHE A 49 -4.00 -3.85 0.67
CA PHE A 49 -4.65 -4.30 1.89
C PHE A 49 -4.13 -3.50 3.08
N VAL A 50 -4.93 -3.33 4.12
CA VAL A 50 -4.52 -2.69 5.37
C VAL A 50 -5.03 -3.45 6.58
N ASN A 51 -4.23 -3.51 7.65
CA ASN A 51 -4.61 -4.22 8.86
C ASN A 51 -5.95 -3.69 9.44
N PRO A 52 -6.86 -4.57 9.89
CA PRO A 52 -8.22 -4.19 10.28
C PRO A 52 -8.32 -3.09 11.34
N SER A 53 -7.40 -3.05 12.31
CA SER A 53 -7.39 -2.00 13.34
C SER A 53 -7.12 -0.61 12.77
N ALA A 54 -6.14 -0.48 11.88
CA ALA A 54 -5.82 0.77 11.20
C ALA A 54 -6.96 1.24 10.30
N TYR A 55 -7.60 0.34 9.55
CA TYR A 55 -8.79 0.69 8.76
C TYR A 55 -9.91 1.28 9.62
N ARG A 56 -10.23 0.66 10.77
CA ARG A 56 -11.27 1.16 11.68
C ARG A 56 -10.91 2.53 12.23
N ALA A 57 -9.66 2.74 12.63
CA ALA A 57 -9.18 4.03 13.11
C ALA A 57 -9.28 5.10 12.02
N PHE A 58 -8.80 4.81 10.80
CA PHE A 58 -8.89 5.73 9.68
C PHE A 58 -10.34 6.12 9.36
N LYS A 59 -11.28 5.18 9.36
CA LYS A 59 -12.70 5.51 9.16
C LYS A 59 -13.25 6.45 10.24
N ALA A 60 -12.77 6.34 11.48
CA ALA A 60 -13.22 7.19 12.57
C ALA A 60 -12.60 8.59 12.52
N THR A 61 -11.31 8.69 12.17
CA THR A 61 -10.51 9.91 12.37
C THR A 61 -10.06 10.57 11.07
N GLY A 62 -9.94 9.82 9.98
CA GLY A 62 -9.27 10.24 8.75
C GLY A 62 -7.74 10.15 8.80
N HIS A 63 -7.17 9.55 9.85
CA HIS A 63 -5.72 9.37 10.06
C HIS A 63 -5.36 7.92 10.29
N TRP A 64 -4.16 7.54 9.85
CA TRP A 64 -3.58 6.24 10.15
C TRP A 64 -3.00 6.22 11.58
N PRO A 65 -3.34 5.23 12.42
CA PRO A 65 -2.72 5.09 13.75
C PRO A 65 -1.32 4.47 13.65
N GLU A 66 -0.52 4.65 14.71
CA GLU A 66 0.71 3.87 14.88
C GLU A 66 0.42 2.36 14.83
N GLY A 67 1.32 1.62 14.19
CA GLY A 67 1.13 0.21 13.86
C GLY A 67 0.28 -0.04 12.61
N THR A 68 0.05 0.97 11.78
CA THR A 68 -0.57 0.77 10.46
C THR A 68 0.36 -0.01 9.55
N VAL A 69 -0.17 -1.05 8.89
CA VAL A 69 0.54 -1.86 7.90
C VAL A 69 -0.31 -1.93 6.64
N LEU A 70 0.22 -1.38 5.53
CA LEU A 70 -0.34 -1.56 4.20
C LEU A 70 0.49 -2.58 3.42
N VAL A 71 -0.17 -3.54 2.79
CA VAL A 71 0.46 -4.52 1.91
C VAL A 71 0.03 -4.24 0.47
N LEU A 72 1.01 -4.07 -0.42
CA LEU A 72 0.85 -4.05 -1.85
C LEU A 72 1.20 -5.44 -2.41
N GLU A 73 0.21 -6.13 -2.97
CA GLU A 73 0.38 -7.41 -3.67
C GLU A 73 0.26 -7.21 -5.18
N ASN A 74 1.32 -7.55 -5.90
CA ASN A 74 1.35 -7.49 -7.36
C ASN A 74 1.04 -8.87 -7.94
N ARG A 75 0.02 -8.96 -8.78
CA ARG A 75 -0.41 -10.21 -9.45
C ARG A 75 -0.40 -10.05 -10.95
N GLY A 76 -0.03 -11.12 -11.66
CA GLY A 76 -0.16 -11.13 -13.11
C GLY A 76 -1.62 -10.97 -13.54
N ALA A 77 -1.87 -10.32 -14.66
CA ALA A 77 -3.21 -10.19 -15.23
C ALA A 77 -3.39 -11.15 -16.41
N GLU A 78 -4.40 -12.01 -16.36
CA GLU A 78 -4.72 -13.00 -17.39
C GLU A 78 -6.08 -12.71 -18.04
N GLY A 79 -6.11 -12.69 -19.38
CA GLY A 79 -7.32 -12.48 -20.18
C GLY A 79 -7.71 -13.72 -20.96
N ALA A 80 -8.98 -13.76 -21.40
CA ALA A 80 -9.53 -14.86 -22.22
C ALA A 80 -9.32 -16.28 -21.64
N LYS A 81 -9.41 -16.43 -20.31
CA LYS A 81 -9.23 -17.70 -19.61
C LYS A 81 -10.58 -18.31 -19.21
N SER A 82 -10.76 -19.60 -19.48
CA SER A 82 -11.99 -20.34 -19.15
C SER A 82 -13.26 -19.66 -19.72
N ILE A 83 -14.26 -19.44 -18.88
CA ILE A 83 -15.52 -18.78 -19.22
C ILE A 83 -15.37 -17.25 -19.37
N ASN A 84 -14.26 -16.67 -18.91
CA ASN A 84 -14.01 -15.26 -19.08
C ASN A 84 -13.64 -14.97 -20.55
N LYS A 85 -14.56 -14.36 -21.31
CA LYS A 85 -14.38 -14.08 -22.74
C LYS A 85 -13.80 -12.68 -23.03
N ARG A 86 -13.85 -11.75 -22.08
CA ARG A 86 -13.37 -10.36 -22.23
C ARG A 86 -12.94 -9.78 -20.89
N GLY A 87 -11.92 -8.91 -20.90
CA GLY A 87 -11.33 -8.36 -19.69
C GLY A 87 -10.21 -9.25 -19.13
N LYS A 88 -9.70 -8.90 -17.94
CA LYS A 88 -8.62 -9.62 -17.26
C LYS A 88 -9.03 -9.97 -15.83
N THR A 89 -8.52 -11.08 -15.33
CA THR A 89 -8.54 -11.49 -13.92
C THR A 89 -7.11 -11.64 -13.42
N GLU A 90 -6.92 -11.68 -12.11
CA GLU A 90 -5.62 -11.98 -11.52
C GLU A 90 -5.24 -13.45 -11.77
N SER A 91 -3.98 -13.67 -12.12
CA SER A 91 -3.38 -14.99 -12.20
C SER A 91 -2.81 -15.40 -10.84
N SER A 92 -2.44 -16.68 -10.71
CA SER A 92 -1.75 -17.17 -9.51
C SER A 92 -0.30 -16.68 -9.37
N GLU A 93 0.23 -15.99 -10.40
CA GLU A 93 1.59 -15.47 -10.40
C GLU A 93 1.69 -14.30 -9.42
N LEU A 94 2.53 -14.45 -8.40
CA LEU A 94 2.89 -13.38 -7.49
C LEU A 94 4.12 -12.67 -8.06
N MET A 95 3.95 -11.42 -8.45
CA MET A 95 4.98 -10.62 -9.12
C MET A 95 5.75 -9.71 -8.16
N GLY A 96 5.21 -9.46 -6.98
CA GLY A 96 5.86 -8.60 -5.99
C GLY A 96 5.03 -8.42 -4.72
N LEU A 97 5.74 -8.15 -3.62
CA LEU A 97 5.18 -7.81 -2.32
C LEU A 97 5.98 -6.66 -1.72
N GLU A 98 5.29 -5.58 -1.42
CA GLU A 98 5.86 -4.42 -0.74
C GLU A 98 4.95 -4.04 0.43
N VAL A 99 5.55 -3.60 1.53
CA VAL A 99 4.81 -3.24 2.74
C VAL A 99 5.19 -1.83 3.16
N HIS A 100 4.19 -0.99 3.40
CA HIS A 100 4.36 0.36 3.90
C HIS A 100 3.80 0.45 5.32
N VAL A 101 4.63 0.87 6.28
CA VAL A 101 4.35 0.76 7.70
C VAL A 101 4.52 2.10 8.39
N LEU A 102 3.57 2.45 9.26
CA LEU A 102 3.72 3.50 10.26
C LEU A 102 4.12 2.85 11.59
N ASP A 103 5.40 2.92 11.94
CA ASP A 103 5.95 2.46 13.20
C ASP A 103 7.14 3.32 13.62
N SER A 104 6.86 4.35 14.40
CA SER A 104 7.88 5.28 14.90
C SER A 104 8.92 4.63 15.83
N ALA A 105 8.69 3.42 16.35
CA ALA A 105 9.66 2.73 17.21
C ALA A 105 10.79 2.06 16.40
N HIS A 106 10.51 1.64 15.17
CA HIS A 106 11.47 0.95 14.30
C HIS A 106 11.89 1.78 13.09
N VAL A 107 11.06 2.76 12.69
CA VAL A 107 11.31 3.61 11.52
C VAL A 107 11.47 5.07 11.91
N LYS A 108 12.65 5.62 11.63
CA LYS A 108 12.91 7.05 11.83
C LYS A 108 11.99 7.88 10.93
N GLY A 109 11.14 8.71 11.53
CA GLY A 109 10.14 9.52 10.82
C GLY A 109 8.77 8.86 10.69
N GLY A 110 8.56 7.69 11.32
CA GLY A 110 7.26 7.02 11.40
C GLY A 110 6.98 6.10 10.22
N TRP A 111 7.10 6.60 8.98
CA TRP A 111 6.77 5.82 7.78
C TRP A 111 7.98 5.16 7.11
N GLY A 112 7.86 3.85 6.84
CA GLY A 112 8.91 3.01 6.24
C GLY A 112 8.37 2.00 5.23
N PHE A 113 9.13 1.77 4.17
CA PHE A 113 8.85 0.71 3.19
C PHE A 113 9.71 -0.52 3.46
N TYR A 114 9.12 -1.71 3.35
CA TYR A 114 9.81 -2.99 3.47
C TYR A 114 9.62 -3.77 2.17
N GLY A 115 10.74 -4.17 1.57
CA GLY A 115 10.77 -5.08 0.43
C GLY A 115 10.91 -6.53 0.91
N PHE A 116 10.16 -7.44 0.29
CA PHE A 116 10.13 -8.85 0.63
C PHE A 116 10.59 -9.71 -0.55
N ASP A 117 11.83 -10.21 -0.49
CA ASP A 117 12.35 -11.20 -1.45
C ASP A 117 11.75 -12.61 -1.23
N ASN A 118 11.12 -12.81 -0.07
CA ASN A 118 10.42 -14.03 0.32
C ASN A 118 9.26 -13.69 1.26
N GLN A 119 8.39 -14.66 1.56
CA GLN A 119 7.25 -14.48 2.48
C GLN A 119 7.61 -14.80 3.94
N VAL A 120 8.84 -14.49 4.39
CA VAL A 120 9.31 -14.71 5.76
C VAL A 120 9.68 -13.39 6.43
N SER A 121 10.60 -12.64 5.84
CA SER A 121 11.04 -11.35 6.36
C SER A 121 11.40 -10.37 5.26
N GLY A 122 11.33 -9.08 5.61
CA GLY A 122 11.58 -7.96 4.73
C GLY A 122 12.50 -6.95 5.37
N LYS A 123 13.29 -6.29 4.52
CA LYS A 123 14.27 -5.28 4.95
C LYS A 123 13.69 -3.89 4.75
N LEU A 124 13.95 -3.02 5.72
CA LEU A 124 13.63 -1.60 5.60
C LEU A 124 14.41 -1.02 4.42
N ILE A 125 13.70 -0.41 3.48
CA ILE A 125 14.31 0.34 2.39
C ILE A 125 14.91 1.62 2.98
N ALA A 126 16.22 1.76 2.88
CA ALA A 126 16.93 2.90 3.44
C ALA A 126 16.55 4.20 2.72
N ARG A 127 16.53 5.31 3.47
CA ARG A 127 16.46 6.67 2.91
C ARG A 127 17.87 7.14 2.50
N PRO A 128 18.02 7.94 1.43
CA PRO A 128 16.97 8.37 0.50
C PRO A 128 16.64 7.28 -0.53
N ALA A 129 15.36 7.14 -0.86
CA ALA A 129 14.89 6.34 -1.99
C ALA A 129 13.71 7.05 -2.65
N GLY A 130 13.56 6.89 -3.97
CA GLY A 130 12.54 7.61 -4.75
C GLY A 130 11.11 7.34 -4.29
N CYS A 131 10.82 6.15 -3.75
CA CYS A 131 9.52 5.82 -3.18
C CYS A 131 9.12 6.77 -2.04
N TYR A 132 10.04 7.14 -1.15
CA TYR A 132 9.75 8.08 -0.06
C TYR A 132 9.39 9.47 -0.59
N THR A 133 10.20 10.02 -1.51
CA THR A 133 9.97 11.35 -2.06
C THR A 133 8.64 11.41 -2.82
N CYS A 134 8.38 10.44 -3.69
CA CYS A 134 7.13 10.37 -4.45
C CYS A 134 5.90 10.31 -3.51
N HIS A 135 5.95 9.44 -2.49
CA HIS A 135 4.85 9.32 -1.55
C HIS A 135 4.68 10.58 -0.68
N GLU A 136 5.75 11.24 -0.25
CA GLU A 136 5.68 12.47 0.55
C GLU A 136 5.14 13.67 -0.25
N GLU A 137 5.44 13.73 -1.55
CA GLU A 137 5.06 14.84 -2.42
C GLU A 137 3.64 14.70 -3.00
N HIS A 138 3.17 13.48 -3.23
CA HIS A 138 1.97 13.23 -4.03
C HIS A 138 0.83 12.52 -3.25
N ALA A 139 1.08 11.99 -2.05
CA ALA A 139 0.06 11.26 -1.30
C ALA A 139 -1.06 12.16 -0.75
N ALA A 140 -2.31 11.69 -0.85
CA ALA A 140 -3.47 12.41 -0.33
C ALA A 140 -3.54 12.45 1.21
N VAL A 141 -3.08 11.43 1.94
CA VAL A 141 -3.05 11.45 3.41
C VAL A 141 -1.75 10.83 3.91
N ASP A 142 -1.06 11.54 4.81
CA ASP A 142 0.31 11.22 5.24
C ASP A 142 1.20 10.92 4.01
N THR A 143 1.76 9.72 3.92
CA THR A 143 2.54 9.21 2.78
C THR A 143 1.78 8.14 2.00
N THR A 144 0.45 8.09 2.10
CA THR A 144 -0.41 7.07 1.46
C THR A 144 -1.31 7.63 0.36
N PHE A 145 -1.41 6.92 -0.76
CA PHE A 145 -2.18 7.35 -1.93
C PHE A 145 -3.70 7.14 -1.76
N VAL A 146 -4.30 7.73 -0.71
CA VAL A 146 -5.74 7.62 -0.42
C VAL A 146 -6.62 8.11 -1.57
N GLN A 147 -6.11 8.95 -2.48
CA GLN A 147 -6.82 9.32 -3.72
C GLN A 147 -7.17 8.11 -4.61
N PHE A 148 -6.49 6.97 -4.44
CA PHE A 148 -6.77 5.72 -5.13
C PHE A 148 -7.51 4.68 -4.26
N TYR A 149 -7.86 5.03 -3.01
CA TYR A 149 -8.66 4.19 -2.10
C TYR A 149 -10.10 4.71 -2.07
N PRO A 150 -10.98 4.27 -2.99
CA PRO A 150 -12.27 4.91 -3.25
C PRO A 150 -13.20 4.93 -2.02
N THR A 151 -13.08 3.95 -1.13
CA THR A 151 -13.89 3.87 0.09
C THR A 151 -13.38 4.76 1.23
N LEU A 152 -12.17 5.32 1.11
CA LEU A 152 -11.52 6.12 2.15
C LEU A 152 -11.39 7.60 1.79
N MET A 153 -11.35 7.93 0.49
CA MET A 153 -11.14 9.30 0.03
C MET A 153 -12.19 10.29 0.58
N GLU A 154 -13.47 9.91 0.58
CA GLU A 154 -14.53 10.76 1.13
C GLU A 154 -14.43 10.95 2.65
N THR A 155 -13.89 9.95 3.37
CA THR A 155 -13.60 10.10 4.80
C THR A 155 -12.50 11.15 5.01
N ALA A 156 -11.40 11.07 4.25
CA ALA A 156 -10.31 12.04 4.35
C ALA A 156 -10.75 13.47 4.02
N LYS A 157 -11.58 13.64 2.99
CA LYS A 157 -12.20 14.93 2.65
C LYS A 157 -13.06 15.47 3.79
N THR A 158 -14.00 14.65 4.28
CA THR A 158 -14.96 15.06 5.32
C THR A 158 -14.27 15.38 6.64
N LYS A 159 -13.18 14.66 6.96
CA LYS A 159 -12.39 14.86 8.17
C LYS A 159 -11.32 15.96 8.04
N GLY A 160 -11.10 16.49 6.82
CA GLY A 160 -10.12 17.54 6.58
C GLY A 160 -8.67 17.08 6.72
N THR A 161 -8.38 15.82 6.41
CA THR A 161 -7.06 15.20 6.62
C THR A 161 -6.21 15.10 5.36
N LEU A 162 -6.65 15.72 4.25
CA LEU A 162 -5.87 15.76 3.01
C LEU A 162 -4.56 16.51 3.21
N SER A 163 -3.47 15.96 2.67
CA SER A 163 -2.13 16.52 2.78
C SER A 163 -2.03 17.86 2.05
N ALA A 164 -1.20 18.76 2.58
CA ALA A 164 -0.96 20.04 1.93
C ALA A 164 -0.27 19.90 0.56
N ALA A 165 0.47 18.81 0.34
CA ALA A 165 1.14 18.53 -0.92
C ALA A 165 0.11 18.16 -2.00
N TYR A 166 -0.76 17.19 -1.71
CA TYR A 166 -1.85 16.81 -2.61
C TYR A 166 -2.82 17.96 -2.90
N LEU A 167 -3.17 18.77 -1.90
CA LEU A 167 -4.05 19.94 -2.11
C LEU A 167 -3.44 20.99 -3.05
N LYS A 168 -2.12 21.05 -3.21
CA LYS A 168 -1.49 21.94 -4.20
C LYS A 168 -1.67 21.44 -5.63
N GLU A 169 -1.72 20.12 -5.84
CA GLU A 169 -1.90 19.50 -7.16
C GLU A 169 -3.33 19.63 -7.69
N LEU A 170 -4.30 19.78 -6.80
CA LEU A 170 -5.70 20.01 -7.19
C LEU A 170 -5.95 21.43 -7.72
N LYS A 171 -4.99 22.35 -7.57
CA LYS A 171 -5.12 23.71 -8.06
C LYS A 171 -4.77 23.73 -9.56
N PRO A 172 -5.61 24.35 -10.40
CA PRO A 172 -5.37 24.44 -11.84
C PRO A 172 -4.14 25.27 -12.19
#